data_AF-A0ABD0NR58-F1
#
_entry.id   AF-A0ABD0NR58-F1
#
_cell.length_a   1.000
_cell.length_b   1.000
_cell.length_c   1.000
_cell.angle_alpha   90.00
_cell.angle_beta   90.00
_cell.angle_gamma   90.00
#
_symmetry.space_group_name_H-M   'P 1'
#
loop_
_entity.id
_entity.type
_entity.pdbx_description
1 polymer ?
#
loop_
_entity_poly.entity_id
_entity_poly.type
_entity_poly.pdbx_seq_one_letter_code
_entity_poly.pdbx_strand_id
1 'polypeptide(L)' 'FMGNGLITAADHDVWYRQRRIMDPAFSSTYLRGLMGTFNEMSERLMDHLGEIAGTKTPAIMHDLVNCVTLDVICK' A
#
# COMPACT_ATOMS: atom_id res chain seq x y z
N PHE A 1 -22.85 -4.55 2.18
CA PHE A 1 -21.66 -3.85 2.73
C PHE A 1 -20.59 -3.80 1.63
N MET A 2 -19.69 -2.79 1.61
CA MET A 2 -18.64 -2.53 0.58
C MET A 2 -19.06 -2.29 -0.90
N GLY A 3 -20.35 -2.43 -1.25
CA GLY A 3 -20.86 -2.10 -2.61
C GLY A 3 -20.37 -3.06 -3.69
N ASN A 4 -20.51 -2.69 -4.98
CA ASN A 4 -20.03 -3.47 -6.13
C ASN A 4 -18.80 -2.79 -6.76
N GLY A 5 -17.73 -2.64 -5.96
CA GLY A 5 -16.44 -2.14 -6.43
C GLY A 5 -15.57 -3.23 -7.03
N LEU A 6 -14.35 -2.87 -7.43
CA LEU A 6 -13.42 -3.77 -8.13
C LEU A 6 -13.17 -5.10 -7.39
N ILE A 7 -13.18 -5.08 -6.06
CA ILE A 7 -12.91 -6.25 -5.22
C ILE A 7 -14.18 -7.07 -4.96
N THR A 8 -15.35 -6.41 -4.91
CA THR A 8 -16.60 -7.00 -4.42
C THR A 8 -17.62 -7.30 -5.53
N ALA A 9 -17.34 -6.91 -6.76
CA ALA A 9 -18.18 -7.23 -7.92
C ALA A 9 -18.21 -8.75 -8.17
N ALA A 10 -19.38 -9.36 -7.99
CA ALA A 10 -19.59 -10.78 -8.25
C ALA A 10 -19.85 -11.08 -9.74
N ASP A 11 -20.38 -10.11 -10.48
CA ASP A 11 -20.62 -10.22 -11.92
C ASP A 11 -19.31 -10.00 -12.70
N HIS A 12 -19.00 -10.94 -13.61
CA HIS A 12 -17.75 -10.95 -14.34
C HIS A 12 -17.61 -9.74 -15.28
N ASP A 13 -18.66 -9.34 -15.98
CA ASP A 13 -18.60 -8.25 -16.95
C ASP A 13 -18.42 -6.91 -16.24
N VAL A 14 -19.09 -6.73 -15.09
CA VAL A 14 -18.91 -5.56 -14.22
C VAL A 14 -17.49 -5.50 -13.67
N TRP A 15 -16.99 -6.61 -13.12
CA TRP A 15 -15.62 -6.71 -12.61
C TRP A 15 -14.60 -6.42 -13.71
N TYR A 16 -14.74 -7.06 -14.87
CA TYR A 16 -13.81 -6.93 -15.99
C TYR A 16 -13.76 -5.49 -16.51
N ARG A 17 -14.91 -4.83 -16.64
CA ARG A 17 -14.98 -3.43 -17.03
C ARG A 17 -14.26 -2.52 -16.03
N GLN A 18 -14.48 -2.71 -14.73
CA GLN A 18 -13.80 -1.94 -13.68
C GLN A 18 -12.30 -2.21 -13.66
N ARG A 19 -11.88 -3.48 -13.78
CA ARG A 19 -10.47 -3.89 -13.78
C ARG A 19 -9.71 -3.29 -14.95
N ARG A 20 -10.32 -3.25 -16.13
CA ARG A 20 -9.73 -2.66 -17.34
C ARG A 20 -9.53 -1.16 -17.24
N ILE A 21 -10.43 -0.44 -16.54
CA ILE A 21 -10.27 0.99 -16.26
C ILE A 21 -9.10 1.24 -15.31
N MET A 22 -8.92 0.38 -14.30
CA MET A 22 -7.86 0.53 -13.31
C MET A 22 -6.48 0.05 -13.77
N ASP A 23 -6.41 -0.87 -14.75
CA ASP A 23 -5.17 -1.52 -15.16
C ASP A 23 -4.00 -0.56 -15.52
N PRO A 24 -4.23 0.57 -16.23
CA PRO A 24 -3.16 1.52 -16.53
C PRO A 24 -2.50 2.14 -15.28
N ALA A 25 -3.28 2.32 -14.21
CA ALA A 25 -2.80 2.84 -12.92
C ALA A 25 -1.93 1.84 -12.15
N PHE A 26 -1.76 0.61 -12.65
CA PHE A 26 -0.84 -0.39 -12.11
C PHE A 26 0.20 -0.84 -13.14
N SER A 27 0.38 -0.06 -14.21
CA SER A 27 1.46 -0.29 -15.18
C SER A 27 2.84 -0.10 -14.55
N SER A 28 3.87 -0.79 -15.05
CA SER A 28 5.24 -0.67 -14.54
C SER A 28 5.75 0.78 -14.55
N THR A 29 5.37 1.56 -15.57
CA THR A 29 5.73 2.98 -15.67
C THR A 29 5.10 3.80 -14.54
N TYR A 30 3.81 3.59 -14.26
CA TYR A 30 3.12 4.29 -13.19
C TYR A 30 3.67 3.90 -11.82
N LEU A 31 3.87 2.60 -11.57
CA LEU A 31 4.46 2.10 -10.32
C LEU A 31 5.87 2.65 -10.10
N ARG A 32 6.67 2.81 -11.17
CA ARG A 32 7.98 3.46 -11.07
C ARG A 32 7.86 4.93 -10.65
N GLY A 33 6.81 5.62 -11.09
CA GLY A 33 6.49 6.98 -10.64
C GLY A 33 6.16 7.07 -9.14
N LEU A 34 5.64 6.00 -8.54
CA LEU A 34 5.34 5.93 -7.11
C LEU A 34 6.55 5.55 -6.23
N MET A 35 7.72 5.24 -6.81
CA MET A 35 8.90 4.86 -6.03
C MET A 35 9.31 5.94 -5.01
N GLY A 36 9.08 7.22 -5.32
CA GLY A 36 9.32 8.31 -4.36
C GLY A 36 8.47 8.15 -3.11
N THR A 37 7.16 7.91 -3.26
CA THR A 37 6.23 7.66 -2.16
C THR A 37 6.63 6.44 -1.35
N PHE A 38 7.01 5.33 -2.01
CA PHE A 38 7.42 4.11 -1.31
C PHE A 38 8.70 4.30 -0.52
N ASN A 39 9.69 5.00 -1.08
CA ASN A 39 10.93 5.30 -0.39
C ASN A 39 10.70 6.21 0.81
N GLU A 40 9.91 7.28 0.66
CA GLU A 40 9.61 8.19 1.77
C GLU A 40 8.92 7.47 2.94
N MET A 41 7.96 6.59 2.66
CA MET A 41 7.30 5.80 3.71
C MET A 41 8.23 4.76 4.35
N SER A 42 9.13 4.18 3.54
CA SER A 42 10.14 3.26 4.05
C SER A 42 11.17 3.98 4.92
N GLU A 43 11.59 5.20 4.56
CA GLU A 43 12.49 6.03 5.36
C GLU A 43 11.85 6.36 6.72
N ARG A 44 10.57 6.77 6.75
CA ARG A 44 9.83 7.00 8.00
C ARG A 44 9.75 5.75 8.88
N LEU A 45 9.57 4.57 8.29
CA LEU A 45 9.63 3.30 9.03
C LEU A 45 11.03 3.06 9.62
N MET A 46 12.08 3.30 8.84
CA MET A 46 13.46 3.10 9.26
C MET A 46 13.86 4.04 10.40
N ASP A 47 13.42 5.30 10.36
CA ASP A 47 13.62 6.26 11.44
C ASP A 47 12.99 5.76 12.75
N HIS A 48 11.73 5.30 12.68
CA HIS A 48 11.03 4.77 13.85
C HIS A 48 11.65 3.47 14.38
N LEU A 49 12.11 2.57 13.50
CA LEU A 49 12.87 1.39 13.90
C LEU A 49 14.20 1.77 14.56
N GLY A 50 14.84 2.85 14.13
CA GLY A 50 16.03 3.42 14.78
C GLY A 50 15.78 3.84 16.23
N GLU A 51 14.63 4.47 16.49
CA GLU A 51 14.20 4.84 17.85
C GLU A 51 14.00 3.60 18.73
N ILE A 52 13.29 2.58 18.22
CA ILE A 52 13.04 1.31 18.94
C ILE A 52 14.35 0.54 19.17
N ALA A 53 15.28 0.58 18.22
CA ALA A 53 16.59 -0.03 18.39
C ALA A 53 17.37 0.64 19.55
N GLY A 54 17.23 1.96 19.72
CA GLY A 54 17.81 2.72 20.83
C GLY A 54 17.29 2.28 22.21
N THR A 55 16.02 1.89 22.30
CA THR A 55 15.41 1.37 23.55
C THR A 55 15.72 -0.09 23.82
N LYS A 56 16.30 -0.82 22.85
CA LYS A 56 16.59 -2.27 22.91
C LYS A 56 15.36 -3.13 23.22
N THR A 57 14.18 -2.67 22.82
CA THR A 57 12.92 -3.40 22.97
C THR A 57 12.56 -4.16 21.69
N PRO A 58 11.86 -5.30 21.78
CA PRO A 58 11.35 -5.98 20.59
C PRO A 58 10.40 -5.08 19.78
N ALA A 59 10.55 -5.08 18.46
CA ALA A 59 9.63 -4.43 17.54
C ALA A 59 8.53 -5.42 17.09
N ILE A 60 7.28 -4.97 17.06
CA ILE A 60 6.15 -5.75 16.51
C ILE A 60 6.02 -5.40 15.03
N MET A 61 6.73 -6.15 14.19
CA MET A 61 6.81 -5.85 12.75
C MET A 61 5.45 -5.88 12.03
N HIS A 62 4.49 -6.68 12.50
CA HIS A 62 3.14 -6.72 11.91
C HIS A 62 2.49 -5.34 11.94
N ASP A 63 2.53 -4.65 13.08
CA ASP A 63 1.86 -3.36 13.25
C ASP A 63 2.57 -2.29 12.44
N LEU A 64 3.91 -2.31 12.45
CA LEU A 64 4.73 -1.39 11.68
C LEU A 64 4.49 -1.52 10.17
N VAL A 65 4.47 -2.75 9.65
CA VAL A 65 4.21 -2.99 8.22
C VAL A 65 2.78 -2.62 7.86
N ASN A 66 1.79 -2.93 8.72
CA ASN A 66 0.41 -2.53 8.49
C ASN A 66 0.27 -1.00 8.37
N CYS A 67 0.87 -0.25 9.30
CA CYS A 67 0.91 1.21 9.23
C CYS A 67 1.55 1.72 7.93
N VAL A 68 2.71 1.19 7.56
CA VAL A 68 3.43 1.63 6.35
C VAL A 68 2.63 1.32 5.08
N THR A 69 2.01 0.14 4.99
CA THR A 69 1.18 -0.20 3.82
C THR A 69 -0.07 0.68 3.71
N LEU A 70 -0.67 1.08 4.85
CA LEU A 70 -1.77 2.04 4.88
C LEU A 70 -1.32 3.44 4.47
N ASP A 71 -0.16 3.90 4.93
CA ASP A 71 0.41 5.19 4.54
C ASP A 71 0.73 5.22 3.04
N VAL A 72 1.23 4.11 2.48
CA VAL A 72 1.54 3.99 1.05
C VAL A 72 0.30 4.02 0.17
N ILE A 73 -0.80 3.33 0.56
CA ILE A 73 -2.02 3.28 -0.26
C ILE A 73 -2.88 4.54 -0.15
N CYS A 74 -2.75 5.31 0.94
CA CYS A 74 -3.53 6.53 1.18
C CYS A 74 -2.90 7.81 0.62
N LYS A 75 -1.62 7.77 0.20
CA LYS A 75 -0.92 8.91 -0.41
C LYS A 75 -1.19 9.03 -1.91
#